data_AF-A0A7W1BN28-F1
#
_entry.id   AF-A0A7W1BN28-F1
#
_cell.length_a   1.000
_cell.length_b   1.000
_cell.length_c   1.000
_cell.angle_alpha   90.00
_cell.angle_beta   90.00
_cell.angle_gamma   90.00
#
_symmetry.space_group_name_H-M   'P 1'
#
loop_
_entity.id
_entity.type
_entity.pdbx_description
1 polymer ?
#
loop_
_entity_poly.entity_id
_entity_poly.type
_entity_poly.pdbx_seq_one_letter_code
_entity_poly.pdbx_strand_id
1 'polypeptide(L)'
;DYSYDDELDRFRWAGDLWRQADSARLSAVLDTMLAHDVTWDPTFAIYEANRDLSRARTQPWFRDYGLPQVMANFEPDLTRHGSYHLDWTTADEIRWRENYSIWMRWVREYAARGGNITVGSDAGFIYQLYGFTTIREMELQQEAGFHPLQVFRHATSNGAKALGLTKTGVLRPGFEADLAIIDGNPLHNLKTMYGTGIEVVENGKLTRRGGVKFTIKDGVVFDAPALLADVREMVKEARAQTTAP
;
A
#
# COMPACT_ATOMS: atom_id res chain seq x y z
N ASP A 1 4.00 -30.91 6.53
CA ASP A 1 5.30 -30.77 5.84
C ASP A 1 5.35 -29.42 5.16
N TYR A 2 6.43 -28.67 5.35
CA TYR A 2 6.64 -27.32 4.79
C TYR A 2 7.75 -27.40 3.75
N SER A 3 7.50 -26.92 2.54
CA SER A 3 8.51 -26.82 1.48
C SER A 3 8.99 -25.39 1.29
N TYR A 4 10.31 -25.19 1.29
CA TYR A 4 10.93 -23.89 0.97
C TYR A 4 10.86 -23.57 -0.53
N ASP A 5 10.78 -24.59 -1.39
CA ASP A 5 10.74 -24.42 -2.84
C ASP A 5 9.31 -24.23 -3.36
N ASP A 6 8.30 -24.42 -2.50
CA ASP A 6 6.90 -24.21 -2.83
C ASP A 6 6.43 -22.83 -2.33
N GLU A 7 6.02 -21.98 -3.26
CA GLU A 7 5.62 -20.62 -2.93
C GLU A 7 4.30 -20.54 -2.15
N LEU A 8 3.34 -21.42 -2.47
CA LEU A 8 2.08 -21.50 -1.74
C LEU A 8 2.36 -21.85 -0.27
N ASP A 9 3.20 -22.84 0.00
CA ASP A 9 3.59 -23.19 1.36
C ASP A 9 4.31 -22.03 2.05
N ARG A 10 5.31 -21.40 1.40
CA ARG A 10 6.02 -20.24 1.97
C ARG A 10 5.07 -19.15 2.44
N PHE A 11 4.13 -18.72 1.60
CA PHE A 11 3.21 -17.65 1.98
C PHE A 11 2.06 -18.12 2.88
N ARG A 12 1.65 -19.38 2.80
CA ARG A 12 0.69 -19.95 3.75
C ARG A 12 1.24 -19.94 5.18
N TRP A 13 2.50 -20.34 5.34
CA TRP A 13 3.16 -20.39 6.65
C TRP A 13 3.74 -19.05 7.10
N ALA A 14 3.98 -18.11 6.18
CA ALA A 14 4.27 -16.71 6.53
C ALA A 14 3.15 -16.06 7.37
N GLY A 15 1.91 -16.52 7.20
CA GLY A 15 0.77 -16.16 8.04
C GLY A 15 0.86 -16.60 9.51
N ASP A 16 1.85 -17.41 9.88
CA ASP A 16 2.03 -17.90 11.26
C ASP A 16 3.28 -17.37 11.95
N LEU A 17 4.20 -16.73 11.21
CA LEU A 17 5.52 -16.35 11.72
C LEU A 17 5.47 -15.43 12.94
N TRP A 18 4.62 -14.40 12.92
CA TRP A 18 4.53 -13.47 14.04
C TRP A 18 3.90 -14.10 15.29
N ARG A 19 3.07 -15.13 15.13
CA ARG A 19 2.49 -15.88 16.25
C ARG A 19 3.53 -16.76 16.95
N GLN A 20 4.51 -17.25 16.20
CA GLN A 20 5.58 -18.10 16.70
C GLN A 20 6.74 -17.30 17.32
N ALA A 21 6.77 -15.98 17.13
CA ALA A 21 7.84 -15.13 17.62
C ALA A 21 7.83 -15.03 19.16
N ASP A 22 9.00 -15.27 19.77
CA ASP A 22 9.24 -14.96 21.17
C ASP A 22 9.27 -13.43 21.36
N SER A 23 8.36 -12.91 22.19
CA SER A 23 8.19 -11.47 22.37
C SER A 23 9.41 -10.79 23.00
N ALA A 24 10.15 -11.48 23.86
CA ALA A 24 11.35 -10.91 24.48
C ALA A 24 12.49 -10.80 23.47
N ARG A 25 12.68 -11.84 22.64
CA ARG A 25 13.66 -11.82 21.55
C ARG A 25 13.30 -10.77 20.50
N LEU A 26 12.03 -10.66 20.15
CA LEU A 26 11.58 -9.68 19.18
C LEU A 26 11.77 -8.25 19.69
N SER A 27 11.51 -7.98 20.98
CA SER A 27 11.86 -6.70 21.60
C SER A 27 13.36 -6.39 21.47
N ALA A 28 14.24 -7.37 21.71
CA ALA A 28 15.69 -7.19 21.56
C ALA A 28 16.11 -6.92 20.10
N VAL A 29 15.41 -7.51 19.12
CA VAL A 29 15.58 -7.17 17.70
C VAL A 29 15.22 -5.71 17.44
N LEU A 30 14.11 -5.22 17.99
CA LEU A 30 13.74 -3.80 17.86
C LEU A 30 14.80 -2.88 18.46
N ASP A 31 15.33 -3.22 19.63
CA ASP A 31 16.40 -2.43 20.28
C ASP A 31 17.67 -2.41 19.42
N THR A 32 18.00 -3.54 18.78
CA THR A 32 19.12 -3.63 17.84
C THR A 32 18.86 -2.78 16.59
N MET A 33 17.65 -2.84 16.03
CA MET A 33 17.26 -2.01 14.88
C MET A 33 17.36 -0.51 15.22
N LEU A 34 16.99 -0.09 16.43
CA LEU A 34 17.12 1.31 16.87
C LEU A 34 18.59 1.72 16.99
N ALA A 35 19.43 0.87 17.61
CA ALA A 35 20.86 1.13 17.79
C ALA A 35 21.62 1.30 16.46
N HIS A 36 21.06 0.79 15.36
CA HIS A 36 21.62 0.86 14.02
C HIS A 36 20.84 1.77 13.06
N ASP A 37 19.95 2.63 13.57
CA ASP A 37 19.17 3.59 12.77
C ASP A 37 18.41 2.95 11.59
N VAL A 38 17.93 1.71 11.79
CA VAL A 38 17.17 1.00 10.75
C VAL A 38 15.88 1.76 10.45
N THR A 39 15.50 1.82 9.18
CA THR A 39 14.14 2.23 8.80
C THR A 39 13.31 1.01 8.55
N TRP A 40 12.10 0.97 9.12
CA TRP A 40 11.14 -0.08 8.86
C TRP A 40 10.09 0.39 7.85
N ASP A 41 10.17 -0.14 6.63
CA ASP A 41 9.08 -0.10 5.67
C ASP A 41 8.21 -1.36 5.84
N PRO A 42 6.98 -1.25 6.36
CA PRO A 42 6.17 -2.42 6.67
C PRO A 42 5.51 -3.02 5.43
N THR A 43 5.29 -2.29 4.34
CA THR A 43 4.60 -2.82 3.14
C THR A 43 3.36 -3.68 3.43
N PHE A 44 2.52 -3.29 4.40
CA PHE A 44 1.33 -4.08 4.77
C PHE A 44 0.47 -4.41 3.54
N ALA A 45 0.22 -3.44 2.68
CA ALA A 45 -0.73 -3.57 1.58
C ALA A 45 -0.43 -4.75 0.64
N ILE A 46 0.83 -5.14 0.43
CA ILE A 46 1.17 -6.21 -0.51
C ILE A 46 0.65 -7.58 -0.08
N TYR A 47 0.60 -7.84 1.23
CA TYR A 47 0.09 -9.09 1.76
C TYR A 47 -1.41 -9.05 2.06
N GLU A 48 -2.11 -7.97 1.72
CA GLU A 48 -3.48 -7.77 2.18
C GLU A 48 -4.45 -8.81 1.56
N ALA A 49 -4.17 -9.25 0.33
CA ALA A 49 -4.94 -10.30 -0.33
C ALA A 49 -4.99 -11.60 0.47
N ASN A 50 -3.98 -11.85 1.32
CA ASN A 50 -3.94 -13.03 2.16
C ASN A 50 -5.01 -13.03 3.27
N ARG A 51 -5.57 -11.86 3.63
CA ARG A 51 -6.57 -11.70 4.70
C ARG A 51 -8.02 -11.82 4.22
N ASP A 52 -8.24 -11.52 2.93
CA ASP A 52 -9.53 -11.52 2.24
C ASP A 52 -9.26 -11.50 0.73
N LEU A 53 -9.15 -12.69 0.16
CA LEU A 53 -8.79 -12.87 -1.24
C LEU A 53 -9.92 -12.41 -2.17
N SER A 54 -11.17 -12.70 -1.80
CA SER A 54 -12.35 -12.32 -2.58
C SER A 54 -12.42 -10.80 -2.77
N ARG A 55 -12.21 -10.02 -1.71
CA ARG A 55 -12.15 -8.56 -1.79
C ARG A 55 -10.97 -8.10 -2.63
N ALA A 56 -9.78 -8.69 -2.44
CA ALA A 56 -8.59 -8.30 -3.20
C ALA A 56 -8.75 -8.51 -4.70
N ARG A 57 -9.42 -9.59 -5.14
CA ARG A 57 -9.68 -9.89 -6.56
C ARG A 57 -10.71 -8.98 -7.21
N THR A 58 -11.53 -8.29 -6.43
CA THR A 58 -12.71 -7.55 -6.91
C THR A 58 -12.59 -6.04 -6.71
N GLN A 59 -11.36 -5.52 -6.59
CA GLN A 59 -11.16 -4.08 -6.42
C GLN A 59 -11.75 -3.29 -7.60
N PRO A 60 -12.50 -2.20 -7.33
CA PRO A 60 -13.28 -1.51 -8.35
C PRO A 60 -12.41 -0.84 -9.43
N TRP A 61 -11.19 -0.43 -9.08
CA TRP A 61 -10.26 0.21 -10.02
C TRP A 61 -9.68 -0.76 -11.05
N PHE A 62 -9.73 -2.08 -10.84
CA PHE A 62 -9.24 -3.04 -11.85
C PHE A 62 -10.00 -2.94 -13.17
N ARG A 63 -11.28 -2.54 -13.14
CA ARG A 63 -12.07 -2.36 -14.36
C ARG A 63 -11.44 -1.34 -15.30
N ASP A 64 -11.05 -0.18 -14.76
CA ASP A 64 -10.65 0.99 -15.55
C ASP A 64 -9.13 1.17 -15.62
N TYR A 65 -8.38 0.57 -14.69
CA TYR A 65 -6.94 0.82 -14.52
C TYR A 65 -6.11 -0.47 -14.47
N GLY A 66 -6.74 -1.64 -14.46
CA GLY A 66 -6.06 -2.93 -14.51
C GLY A 66 -5.65 -3.28 -15.94
N LEU A 67 -4.39 -3.01 -16.28
CA LEU A 67 -3.79 -3.42 -17.55
C LEU A 67 -3.85 -4.96 -17.68
N PRO A 68 -4.31 -5.55 -18.81
CA PRO A 68 -4.52 -6.99 -18.93
C PRO A 68 -3.29 -7.84 -18.55
N GLN A 69 -2.09 -7.42 -18.95
CA GLN A 69 -0.85 -8.13 -18.66
C GLN A 69 -0.54 -8.13 -17.15
N VAL A 70 -0.80 -7.01 -16.46
CA VAL A 70 -0.64 -6.93 -15.00
C VAL A 70 -1.67 -7.81 -14.31
N MET A 71 -2.93 -7.76 -14.74
CA MET A 71 -4.00 -8.58 -14.16
C MET A 71 -3.75 -10.08 -14.35
N ALA A 72 -3.22 -10.49 -15.50
CA ALA A 72 -2.84 -11.87 -15.76
C ALA A 72 -1.74 -12.39 -14.82
N ASN A 73 -0.83 -11.50 -14.36
CA ASN A 73 0.20 -11.84 -13.38
C ASN A 73 -0.35 -11.98 -11.95
N PHE A 74 -1.53 -11.46 -11.66
CA PHE A 74 -2.16 -11.65 -10.35
C PHE A 74 -2.87 -12.99 -10.21
N GLU A 75 -3.28 -13.59 -11.33
CA GLU A 75 -3.97 -14.88 -11.26
C GLU A 75 -3.04 -15.99 -10.80
N PRO A 76 -3.55 -16.98 -10.03
CA PRO A 76 -2.71 -18.03 -9.49
C PRO A 76 -2.00 -18.85 -10.58
N ASP A 77 -0.68 -19.02 -10.44
CA ASP A 77 0.19 -19.71 -11.39
C ASP A 77 1.41 -20.26 -10.64
N LEU A 78 1.70 -21.56 -10.81
CA LEU A 78 2.78 -22.26 -10.11
C LEU A 78 4.19 -21.78 -10.48
N THR A 79 4.33 -21.01 -11.55
CA THR A 79 5.63 -20.58 -12.10
C THR A 79 5.90 -19.09 -11.88
N ARG A 80 4.91 -18.32 -11.42
CA ARG A 80 5.01 -16.87 -11.27
C ARG A 80 5.08 -16.48 -9.80
N HIS A 81 6.08 -15.67 -9.49
CA HIS A 81 6.24 -15.11 -8.16
C HIS A 81 5.07 -14.19 -7.79
N GLY A 82 4.50 -14.39 -6.61
CA GLY A 82 3.37 -13.60 -6.11
C GLY A 82 2.00 -14.07 -6.62
N SER A 83 1.95 -15.24 -7.26
CA SER A 83 0.75 -15.84 -7.87
C SER A 83 0.34 -17.13 -7.16
N TYR A 84 0.44 -17.15 -5.84
CA TYR A 84 0.42 -18.38 -5.05
C TYR A 84 -0.93 -18.74 -4.43
N HIS A 85 -2.00 -17.98 -4.66
CA HIS A 85 -3.33 -18.21 -4.06
C HIS A 85 -4.11 -19.40 -4.64
N LEU A 86 -3.41 -20.50 -4.94
CA LEU A 86 -3.97 -21.81 -5.27
C LEU A 86 -4.42 -22.50 -3.97
N ASP A 87 -5.64 -23.05 -3.94
CA ASP A 87 -6.18 -23.70 -2.73
C ASP A 87 -6.06 -22.81 -1.46
N TRP A 88 -6.29 -21.50 -1.61
CA TRP A 88 -6.22 -20.56 -0.50
C TRP A 88 -7.44 -20.72 0.41
N THR A 89 -7.23 -21.24 1.62
CA THR A 89 -8.32 -21.67 2.49
C THR A 89 -8.79 -20.54 3.41
N THR A 90 -10.01 -20.67 3.94
CA THR A 90 -10.51 -19.81 5.02
C THR A 90 -9.57 -19.83 6.25
N ALA A 91 -8.94 -20.97 6.53
CA ALA A 91 -8.00 -21.08 7.62
C ALA A 91 -6.73 -20.25 7.35
N ASP A 92 -6.27 -20.18 6.11
CA ASP A 92 -5.14 -19.33 5.71
C ASP A 92 -5.48 -17.85 5.94
N GLU A 93 -6.67 -17.42 5.54
CA GLU A 93 -7.11 -16.05 5.77
C GLU A 93 -7.26 -15.70 7.26
N ILE A 94 -7.79 -16.61 8.08
CA ILE A 94 -7.87 -16.43 9.54
C ILE A 94 -6.47 -16.20 10.12
N ARG A 95 -5.51 -17.06 9.75
CA ARG A 95 -4.13 -16.97 10.26
C ARG A 95 -3.49 -15.66 9.83
N TRP A 96 -3.66 -15.23 8.59
CA TRP A 96 -3.17 -13.93 8.12
C TRP A 96 -3.83 -12.73 8.80
N ARG A 97 -5.13 -12.77 9.12
CA ARG A 97 -5.80 -11.69 9.88
C ARG A 97 -5.21 -11.55 11.30
N GLU A 98 -4.96 -12.67 11.97
CA GLU A 98 -4.27 -12.67 13.27
C GLU A 98 -2.83 -12.16 13.15
N ASN A 99 -2.10 -12.64 12.15
CA ASN A 99 -0.72 -12.26 11.85
C ASN A 99 -0.58 -10.74 11.72
N TYR A 100 -1.47 -10.11 10.96
CA TYR A 100 -1.52 -8.66 10.79
C TYR A 100 -1.67 -7.92 12.11
N SER A 101 -2.55 -8.40 12.98
CA SER A 101 -2.80 -7.76 14.28
C SER A 101 -1.56 -7.79 15.18
N ILE A 102 -0.74 -8.85 15.08
CA ILE A 102 0.53 -8.96 15.82
C ILE A 102 1.60 -8.10 15.16
N TRP A 103 1.74 -8.20 13.84
CA TRP A 103 2.72 -7.46 13.06
C TRP A 103 2.56 -5.94 13.22
N MET A 104 1.33 -5.43 13.02
CA MET A 104 1.00 -4.01 13.20
C MET A 104 1.35 -3.50 14.59
N ARG A 105 1.12 -4.31 15.63
CA ARG A 105 1.49 -3.97 17.02
C ARG A 105 2.99 -3.76 17.18
N TRP A 106 3.81 -4.62 16.57
CA TRP A 106 5.26 -4.51 16.65
C TRP A 106 5.83 -3.36 15.82
N VAL A 107 5.23 -3.05 14.66
CA VAL A 107 5.57 -1.85 13.90
C VAL A 107 5.23 -0.59 14.71
N ARG A 108 4.08 -0.57 15.39
CA ARG A 108 3.70 0.52 16.30
C ARG A 108 4.64 0.62 17.50
N GLU A 109 5.04 -0.51 18.08
CA GLU A 109 6.00 -0.56 19.18
C GLU A 109 7.36 0.01 18.77
N TYR A 110 7.87 -0.38 17.60
CA TYR A 110 9.12 0.16 17.06
C TYR A 110 9.05 1.68 16.88
N ALA A 111 7.95 2.18 16.32
CA ALA A 111 7.71 3.61 16.20
C ALA A 111 7.62 4.32 17.57
N ALA A 112 6.98 3.70 18.55
CA ALA A 112 6.85 4.25 19.91
C ALA A 112 8.21 4.37 20.62
N ARG A 113 9.19 3.53 20.26
CA ARG A 113 10.58 3.62 20.72
C ARG A 113 11.44 4.62 19.94
N GLY A 114 10.87 5.34 18.97
CA GLY A 114 11.56 6.34 18.16
C GLY A 114 12.09 5.82 16.83
N GLY A 115 11.73 4.60 16.42
CA GLY A 115 12.10 4.02 15.14
C GLY A 115 11.49 4.79 13.95
N ASN A 116 12.22 4.81 12.82
CA ASN A 116 11.74 5.45 11.60
C ASN A 116 10.84 4.48 10.81
N ILE A 117 9.59 4.88 10.57
CA ILE A 117 8.62 4.11 9.75
C ILE A 117 8.37 4.85 8.43
N THR A 118 8.28 4.11 7.32
CA THR A 118 7.93 4.64 5.99
C THR A 118 6.63 4.05 5.45
N VAL A 119 6.17 4.58 4.31
CA VAL A 119 5.11 4.00 3.49
C VAL A 119 5.73 3.46 2.22
N GLY A 120 5.63 2.16 2.00
CA GLY A 120 5.98 1.46 0.77
C GLY A 120 4.83 0.56 0.34
N SER A 121 4.49 0.54 -0.95
CA SER A 121 3.32 -0.20 -1.44
C SER A 121 3.65 -1.56 -2.04
N ASP A 122 4.89 -1.74 -2.54
CA ASP A 122 5.31 -2.91 -3.32
C ASP A 122 4.30 -3.29 -4.43
N ALA A 123 3.72 -2.27 -5.06
CA ALA A 123 2.59 -2.43 -5.98
C ALA A 123 3.06 -3.11 -7.27
N GLY A 124 2.15 -3.85 -7.90
CA GLY A 124 2.45 -4.64 -9.09
C GLY A 124 2.42 -6.15 -8.88
N PHE A 125 2.17 -6.63 -7.65
CA PHE A 125 1.96 -8.04 -7.30
C PHE A 125 0.73 -8.23 -6.42
N ILE A 126 0.28 -9.48 -6.25
CA ILE A 126 -0.70 -9.89 -5.22
C ILE A 126 -1.94 -8.98 -5.17
N TYR A 127 -2.54 -8.71 -6.34
CA TYR A 127 -3.73 -7.87 -6.49
C TYR A 127 -3.54 -6.41 -6.02
N GLN A 128 -2.32 -5.88 -6.02
CA GLN A 128 -2.00 -4.50 -5.69
C GLN A 128 -1.66 -3.67 -6.93
N LEU A 129 -2.45 -2.63 -7.20
CA LEU A 129 -2.29 -1.76 -8.37
C LEU A 129 -1.57 -0.46 -8.00
N TYR A 130 -0.64 -0.04 -8.87
CA TYR A 130 0.13 1.20 -8.72
C TYR A 130 -0.75 2.43 -8.44
N GLY A 131 -0.27 3.30 -7.54
CA GLY A 131 -0.99 4.49 -7.08
C GLY A 131 -2.07 4.19 -6.03
N PHE A 132 -2.96 3.23 -6.30
CA PHE A 132 -4.04 2.86 -5.36
C PHE A 132 -3.49 2.19 -4.09
N THR A 133 -2.55 1.27 -4.24
CA THR A 133 -1.98 0.51 -3.11
C THR A 133 -1.21 1.40 -2.13
N THR A 134 -0.57 2.49 -2.58
CA THR A 134 0.10 3.43 -1.67
C THR A 134 -0.90 4.06 -0.68
N ILE A 135 -2.10 4.38 -1.14
CA ILE A 135 -3.15 4.94 -0.28
C ILE A 135 -3.69 3.84 0.64
N ARG A 136 -3.81 2.61 0.14
CA ARG A 136 -4.21 1.48 0.98
C ARG A 136 -3.19 1.20 2.08
N GLU A 137 -1.89 1.32 1.81
CA GLU A 137 -0.83 1.23 2.81
C GLU A 137 -1.00 2.29 3.90
N MET A 138 -1.29 3.54 3.52
CA MET A 138 -1.59 4.60 4.48
C MET A 138 -2.81 4.25 5.36
N GLU A 139 -3.87 3.69 4.77
CA GLU A 139 -5.05 3.23 5.52
C GLU A 139 -4.70 2.07 6.47
N LEU A 140 -3.82 1.15 6.07
CA LEU A 140 -3.36 0.04 6.91
C LEU A 140 -2.47 0.52 8.05
N GLN A 141 -1.66 1.56 7.84
CA GLN A 141 -0.94 2.20 8.94
C GLN A 141 -1.91 2.90 9.92
N GLN A 142 -2.98 3.49 9.42
CA GLN A 142 -4.04 3.98 10.30
C GLN A 142 -4.73 2.84 11.07
N GLU A 143 -4.99 1.70 10.42
CA GLU A 143 -5.49 0.46 11.05
C GLU A 143 -4.54 -0.05 12.15
N ALA A 144 -3.22 0.05 11.94
CA ALA A 144 -2.19 -0.26 12.93
C ALA A 144 -2.19 0.68 14.15
N GLY A 145 -3.00 1.75 14.11
CA GLY A 145 -3.18 2.69 15.20
C GLY A 145 -2.28 3.92 15.13
N PHE A 146 -1.71 4.23 13.95
CA PHE A 146 -1.02 5.50 13.73
C PHE A 146 -2.03 6.63 13.50
N HIS A 147 -1.75 7.80 14.08
CA HIS A 147 -2.54 9.00 13.79
C HIS A 147 -2.34 9.41 12.32
N PRO A 148 -3.36 9.93 11.59
CA PRO A 148 -3.21 10.33 10.19
C PRO A 148 -2.00 11.23 9.91
N LEU A 149 -1.69 12.15 10.82
CA LEU A 149 -0.49 13.00 10.71
C LEU A 149 0.84 12.21 10.76
N GLN A 150 0.91 11.14 11.56
CA GLN A 150 2.08 10.25 11.58
C GLN A 150 2.18 9.49 10.26
N VAL A 151 1.07 8.97 9.74
CA VAL A 151 1.03 8.31 8.43
C VAL A 151 1.53 9.24 7.31
N PHE A 152 1.14 10.51 7.32
CA PHE A 152 1.69 11.50 6.39
C PHE A 152 3.19 11.72 6.55
N ARG A 153 3.73 11.73 7.78
CA ARG A 153 5.18 11.79 8.01
C ARG A 153 5.88 10.53 7.48
N HIS A 154 5.29 9.36 7.67
CA HIS A 154 5.79 8.09 7.13
C HIS A 154 5.90 8.15 5.60
N ALA A 155 4.89 8.71 4.93
CA ALA A 155 4.84 8.88 3.49
C ALA A 155 5.71 10.02 2.93
N THR A 156 6.26 10.89 3.77
CA THR A 156 6.99 12.10 3.33
C THR A 156 8.36 12.23 4.00
N SER A 157 8.45 12.92 5.13
CA SER A 157 9.71 13.24 5.80
C SER A 157 10.51 12.01 6.22
N ASN A 158 9.84 10.92 6.61
CA ASN A 158 10.52 9.70 7.03
C ASN A 158 11.11 8.94 5.84
N GLY A 159 10.41 8.93 4.69
CA GLY A 159 10.94 8.40 3.44
C GLY A 159 12.14 9.21 2.95
N ALA A 160 12.04 10.54 3.01
CA ALA A 160 13.17 11.42 2.71
C ALA A 160 14.38 11.14 3.60
N LYS A 161 14.16 10.97 4.92
CA LYS A 161 15.20 10.58 5.87
C LYS A 161 15.84 9.24 5.50
N ALA A 162 15.03 8.22 5.19
CA ALA A 162 15.51 6.88 4.83
C ALA A 162 16.40 6.88 3.57
N LEU A 163 16.09 7.75 2.61
CA LEU A 163 16.84 7.92 1.37
C LEU A 163 18.01 8.91 1.47
N GLY A 164 18.24 9.52 2.64
CA GLY A 164 19.28 10.54 2.83
C GLY A 164 19.00 11.86 2.10
N LEU A 165 17.75 12.13 1.74
CA LEU A 165 17.34 13.34 1.02
C LEU A 165 17.09 14.48 2.01
N THR A 166 17.79 15.60 1.84
CA THR A 166 17.81 16.70 2.82
C THR A 166 16.88 17.87 2.49
N LYS A 167 16.35 17.93 1.26
CA LYS A 167 15.51 19.03 0.76
C LYS A 167 14.12 18.61 0.29
N THR A 168 13.65 17.41 0.62
CA THR A 168 12.31 16.93 0.25
C THR A 168 11.57 16.35 1.46
N GLY A 169 10.28 16.04 1.29
CA GLY A 169 9.42 15.42 2.31
C GLY A 169 8.89 16.39 3.38
N VAL A 170 9.19 17.69 3.30
CA VAL A 170 8.67 18.73 4.21
C VAL A 170 8.34 20.00 3.43
N LEU A 171 7.19 20.59 3.72
CA LEU A 171 6.79 21.90 3.18
C LEU A 171 7.53 23.03 3.91
N ARG A 172 8.61 23.55 3.31
CA ARG A 172 9.42 24.63 3.91
C ARG A 172 10.13 25.46 2.82
N PRO A 173 10.30 26.79 3.01
CA PRO A 173 11.13 27.58 2.09
C PRO A 173 12.54 26.99 1.91
N GLY A 174 13.02 26.93 0.67
CA GLY A 174 14.32 26.35 0.32
C GLY A 174 14.33 24.82 0.11
N PHE A 175 13.17 24.17 0.20
CA PHE A 175 12.98 22.76 -0.14
C PHE A 175 12.48 22.61 -1.58
N GLU A 176 12.66 21.41 -2.15
CA GLU A 176 12.15 21.07 -3.47
C GLU A 176 10.63 21.19 -3.51
N ALA A 177 10.10 21.70 -4.62
CA ALA A 177 8.67 21.87 -4.83
C ALA A 177 7.98 20.55 -5.24
N ASP A 178 8.04 19.58 -4.33
CA ASP A 178 7.38 18.27 -4.42
C ASP A 178 6.07 18.28 -3.61
N LEU A 179 4.94 18.51 -4.27
CA LEU A 179 3.64 18.77 -3.65
C LEU A 179 2.53 17.92 -4.27
N ALA A 180 1.55 17.54 -3.45
CA ALA A 180 0.28 16.99 -3.93
C ALA A 180 -0.86 17.90 -3.47
N ILE A 181 -1.62 18.43 -4.42
CA ILE A 181 -2.78 19.29 -4.16
C ILE A 181 -4.03 18.40 -4.15
N ILE A 182 -4.67 18.29 -2.99
CA ILE A 182 -5.76 17.33 -2.76
C ILE A 182 -7.06 18.09 -2.52
N ASP A 183 -8.15 17.61 -3.11
CA ASP A 183 -9.48 18.18 -2.92
C ASP A 183 -10.22 17.54 -1.75
N GLY A 184 -9.91 18.02 -0.55
CA GLY A 184 -10.48 17.51 0.70
C GLY A 184 -9.46 17.56 1.82
N ASN A 185 -9.87 17.13 3.00
CA ASN A 185 -8.96 17.00 4.14
C ASN A 185 -8.55 15.52 4.29
N PRO A 186 -7.33 15.14 3.88
CA PRO A 186 -6.90 13.75 3.98
C PRO A 186 -6.54 13.33 5.41
N LEU A 187 -6.37 14.29 6.35
CA LEU A 187 -6.25 13.97 7.77
C LEU A 187 -7.58 13.55 8.39
N HIS A 188 -8.70 13.95 7.78
CA HIS A 188 -10.03 13.50 8.17
C HIS A 188 -10.38 12.16 7.50
N ASN A 189 -10.06 12.02 6.22
CA ASN A 189 -10.34 10.79 5.47
C ASN A 189 -9.26 10.53 4.41
N LEU A 190 -8.38 9.56 4.67
CA LEU A 190 -7.30 9.17 3.75
C LEU A 190 -7.81 8.77 2.37
N LYS A 191 -9.05 8.27 2.26
CA LYS A 191 -9.64 7.88 0.98
C LYS A 191 -9.79 9.05 0.00
N THR A 192 -9.79 10.30 0.49
CA THR A 192 -9.77 11.49 -0.38
C THR A 192 -8.52 11.54 -1.27
N MET A 193 -7.47 10.79 -0.96
CA MET A 193 -6.26 10.67 -1.78
C MET A 193 -6.45 9.81 -3.03
N TYR A 194 -7.46 8.93 -3.08
CA TYR A 194 -7.67 8.06 -4.25
C TYR A 194 -7.90 8.90 -5.50
N GLY A 195 -7.14 8.63 -6.57
CA GLY A 195 -7.21 9.40 -7.81
C GLY A 195 -8.61 9.41 -8.44
N THR A 196 -9.44 8.40 -8.14
CA THR A 196 -10.85 8.32 -8.54
C THR A 196 -11.79 9.21 -7.72
N GLY A 197 -11.30 9.83 -6.65
CA GLY A 197 -12.11 10.49 -5.64
C GLY A 197 -12.95 9.53 -4.81
N ILE A 198 -13.80 10.11 -3.96
CA ILE A 198 -14.78 9.45 -3.10
C ILE A 198 -16.16 10.05 -3.31
N GLU A 199 -17.18 9.27 -2.98
CA GLU A 199 -18.55 9.77 -2.94
C GLU A 199 -18.82 10.49 -1.61
N VAL A 200 -19.40 11.68 -1.71
CA VAL A 200 -19.78 12.53 -0.56
C VAL A 200 -21.17 13.09 -0.78
N VAL A 201 -21.91 13.29 0.31
CA VAL A 201 -23.22 13.95 0.26
C VAL A 201 -23.02 15.43 0.57
N GLU A 202 -23.29 16.28 -0.42
CA GLU A 202 -23.22 17.74 -0.28
C GLU A 202 -24.58 18.34 -0.64
N ASN A 203 -25.17 19.14 0.26
CA ASN A 203 -26.50 19.74 0.09
C ASN A 203 -27.60 18.72 -0.28
N GLY A 204 -27.54 17.53 0.31
CA GLY A 204 -28.49 16.44 0.06
C GLY A 204 -28.32 15.73 -1.29
N LYS A 205 -27.26 16.04 -2.05
CA LYS A 205 -26.94 15.38 -3.33
C LYS A 205 -25.67 14.55 -3.21
N LEU A 206 -25.71 13.34 -3.77
CA LEU A 206 -24.52 12.53 -3.94
C LEU A 206 -23.61 13.17 -5.00
N THR A 207 -22.39 13.48 -4.62
CA THR A 207 -21.36 14.09 -5.47
C THR A 207 -20.05 13.33 -5.30
N ARG A 208 -19.11 13.53 -6.23
CA ARG A 208 -17.78 12.92 -6.15
C ARG A 208 -16.74 14.00 -5.96
N ARG A 209 -15.94 13.85 -4.91
CA ARG A 209 -14.91 14.81 -4.47
C ARG A 209 -13.62 14.06 -4.11
N GLY A 210 -12.49 14.75 -4.00
CA GLY A 210 -11.20 14.12 -3.71
C GLY A 210 -10.36 13.95 -4.94
N GLY A 211 -9.39 13.05 -4.80
CA GLY A 211 -8.28 12.88 -5.72
C GLY A 211 -7.23 13.97 -5.54
N VAL A 212 -6.02 13.62 -5.92
CA VAL A 212 -4.97 14.60 -6.20
C VAL A 212 -5.39 15.34 -7.47
N LYS A 213 -5.51 16.67 -7.40
CA LYS A 213 -5.80 17.54 -8.55
C LYS A 213 -4.52 17.86 -9.31
N PHE A 214 -3.47 18.19 -8.58
CA PHE A 214 -2.16 18.47 -9.16
C PHE A 214 -1.09 17.75 -8.36
N THR A 215 -0.19 17.10 -9.08
CA THR A 215 1.11 16.70 -8.54
C THR A 215 2.12 17.71 -9.04
N ILE A 216 2.89 18.29 -8.13
CA ILE A 216 4.00 19.17 -8.48
C ILE A 216 5.27 18.40 -8.12
N LYS A 217 6.14 18.16 -9.09
CA LYS A 217 7.42 17.47 -8.87
C LYS A 217 8.51 18.40 -9.37
N ASP A 218 9.42 18.79 -8.47
CA ASP A 218 10.50 19.73 -8.79
C ASP A 218 9.98 21.02 -9.49
N GLY A 219 8.84 21.53 -9.01
CA GLY A 219 8.19 22.73 -9.56
C GLY A 219 7.42 22.51 -10.87
N VAL A 220 7.53 21.33 -11.50
CA VAL A 220 6.74 20.97 -12.69
C VAL A 220 5.35 20.52 -12.27
N VAL A 221 4.32 21.17 -12.81
CA VAL A 221 2.92 20.87 -12.48
C VAL A 221 2.38 19.81 -13.44
N PHE A 222 1.83 18.74 -12.86
CA PHE A 222 1.14 17.65 -13.55
C PHE A 222 -0.34 17.67 -13.19
N ASP A 223 -1.20 17.67 -14.20
CA ASP A 223 -2.65 17.48 -14.04
C ASP A 223 -2.91 15.99 -13.76
N ALA A 224 -3.14 15.66 -12.49
CA ALA A 224 -3.31 14.28 -12.05
C ALA A 224 -4.59 13.62 -12.62
N PRO A 225 -5.75 14.32 -12.70
CA PRO A 225 -6.91 13.83 -13.43
C PRO A 225 -6.65 13.51 -14.90
N ALA A 226 -5.90 14.36 -15.62
CA ALA A 226 -5.54 14.11 -17.02
C ALA A 226 -4.66 12.86 -17.16
N LEU A 227 -3.61 12.74 -16.35
CA LEU A 227 -2.75 11.54 -16.34
C LEU A 227 -3.55 10.26 -16.04
N LEU A 228 -4.49 10.33 -15.10
CA LEU A 228 -5.35 9.19 -14.78
C LEU A 228 -6.30 8.84 -15.94
N ALA A 229 -6.76 9.83 -16.71
CA ALA A 229 -7.56 9.60 -17.91
C ALA A 229 -6.72 8.93 -19.01
N ASP A 230 -5.47 9.35 -19.20
CA ASP A 230 -4.54 8.72 -20.15
C ASP A 230 -4.33 7.24 -19.83
N VAL A 231 -4.09 6.91 -18.55
CA VAL A 231 -3.97 5.50 -18.11
C VAL A 231 -5.24 4.70 -18.43
N ARG A 232 -6.43 5.29 -18.22
CA ARG A 232 -7.70 4.62 -18.54
C ARG A 232 -7.82 4.31 -20.03
N GLU A 233 -7.45 5.25 -20.91
CA GLU A 233 -7.48 5.01 -22.34
C GLU A 233 -6.44 3.96 -22.76
N MET A 234 -5.23 3.99 -22.20
CA MET A 234 -4.21 2.94 -22.44
C MET A 234 -4.73 1.54 -22.07
N VAL A 235 -5.39 1.41 -20.91
CA VAL A 235 -5.96 0.12 -20.47
C VAL A 235 -7.09 -0.33 -21.38
N LYS A 236 -7.94 0.60 -21.82
CA LYS A 236 -9.04 0.32 -22.76
C LYS A 236 -8.51 -0.12 -24.12
N GLU A 237 -7.48 0.53 -24.66
CA GLU A 237 -6.82 0.14 -25.91
C GLU A 237 -6.17 -1.24 -25.80
N ALA A 238 -5.42 -1.50 -24.72
CA ALA A 238 -4.81 -2.80 -24.48
C ALA A 238 -5.85 -3.93 -24.37
N ARG A 239 -7.00 -3.68 -23.74
CA ARG A 239 -8.11 -4.63 -23.67
C ARG A 239 -8.68 -4.92 -25.05
N ALA A 240 -8.94 -3.89 -25.85
CA ALA A 240 -9.45 -4.05 -27.21
C ALA A 240 -8.52 -4.91 -28.08
N GLN A 241 -7.20 -4.74 -27.95
CA GLN A 241 -6.19 -5.54 -28.65
C GLN A 241 -6.16 -7.00 -28.17
N THR A 242 -6.38 -7.25 -26.88
CA THR A 242 -6.39 -8.62 -26.31
C THR A 242 -7.66 -9.39 -26.69
N THR A 243 -8.76 -8.68 -26.98
CA THR A 243 -10.03 -9.26 -27.43
C THR A 243 -10.18 -9.35 -28.94
N ALA A 244 -9.22 -8.84 -29.72
CA ALA A 244 -9.23 -8.96 -31.17
C ALA A 244 -8.89 -10.41 -31.57
N PRO A 245 -9.65 -11.00 -32.54
CA PRO A 245 -9.52 -12.41 -32.92
C PRO A 245 -8.19 -12.76 -33.59
#